data_AF-A0A525WPP4-F1
#
_entry.id   AF-A0A525WPP4-F1
#
_cell.length_a   1.000
_cell.length_b   1.000
_cell.length_c   1.000
_cell.angle_alpha   90.00
_cell.angle_beta   90.00
_cell.angle_gamma   90.00
#
_symmetry.space_group_name_H-M   'P 1'
#
loop_
_entity.id
_entity.type
_entity.pdbx_description
1 polymer ?
#
loop_
_entity_poly.entity_id
_entity_poly.type
_entity_poly.pdbx_seq_one_letter_code
_entity_poly.pdbx_strand_id
1 'polypeptide(L)'
;MKGNRTKLASVTRRLVTEIYGRLDYEALGPVYCYEGGDEFWRAKRGPCDRLGSRVAVALKKKLERGGRSLYVGAGVAELPTLIMETVELSRTVEPYNLRRAEVTVLNRACHSIPLTFRLADAASAKGRFDHLWIVSVLNDPERFPHLSPLSYGRGNPLTLDPLKFGKERRIVRALVARCMGTLARPGLVTTTTEEILWIAEWCHRHRVPYRVGKRNYPTALVGDPICFIHIGRVEKNGRVKRLK
;
A
#
# COMPACT_ATOMS: atom_id res chain seq x y z
N MET A 1 -12.29 -23.98 -14.45
CA MET A 1 -13.33 -22.97 -14.16
C MET A 1 -12.72 -21.57 -14.17
N LYS A 2 -13.06 -20.70 -15.13
CA LYS A 2 -12.65 -19.28 -15.15
C LYS A 2 -13.52 -18.50 -14.18
N GLY A 3 -13.11 -18.44 -12.91
CA GLY A 3 -13.81 -17.63 -11.89
C GLY A 3 -13.91 -16.17 -12.31
N ASN A 4 -15.07 -15.55 -12.13
CA ASN A 4 -15.35 -14.19 -12.56
C ASN A 4 -14.43 -13.18 -11.82
N ARG A 5 -13.33 -12.76 -12.46
CA ARG A 5 -12.32 -11.85 -11.88
C ARG A 5 -12.82 -10.40 -11.70
N THR A 6 -14.09 -10.12 -11.99
CA THR A 6 -14.67 -8.77 -11.93
C THR A 6 -15.24 -8.41 -10.57
N LYS A 7 -15.39 -9.37 -9.65
CA LYS A 7 -15.90 -9.17 -8.30
C LYS A 7 -15.09 -9.99 -7.28
N LEU A 8 -15.17 -9.58 -6.02
CA LEU A 8 -14.72 -10.40 -4.89
C LEU A 8 -15.69 -11.57 -4.68
N ALA A 9 -15.16 -12.71 -4.25
CA ALA A 9 -15.95 -13.86 -3.86
C ALA A 9 -16.94 -13.48 -2.74
N SER A 10 -18.06 -14.20 -2.64
CA SER A 10 -19.06 -13.98 -1.58
C SER A 10 -18.44 -14.15 -0.19
N VAL A 11 -17.61 -15.19 -0.01
CA VAL A 11 -16.89 -15.47 1.24
C VAL A 11 -15.98 -14.30 1.63
N THR A 12 -15.19 -13.78 0.69
CA THR A 12 -14.30 -12.63 0.94
C THR A 12 -15.07 -11.39 1.35
N ARG A 13 -16.16 -11.06 0.64
CA ARG A 13 -16.99 -9.90 1.00
C ARG A 13 -17.56 -10.04 2.39
N ARG A 14 -18.04 -11.23 2.76
CA ARG A 14 -18.53 -11.53 4.10
C ARG A 14 -17.44 -11.33 5.15
N LEU A 15 -16.24 -11.87 4.91
CA LEU A 15 -15.10 -11.71 5.82
C LEU A 15 -14.67 -10.25 5.97
N VAL A 16 -14.69 -9.47 4.89
CA VAL A 16 -14.41 -8.03 4.94
C VAL A 16 -15.43 -7.34 5.85
N THR A 17 -16.72 -7.54 5.62
CA THR A 17 -17.78 -6.95 6.46
C THR A 17 -17.66 -7.38 7.92
N GLU A 18 -17.43 -8.66 8.17
CA GLU A 18 -17.27 -9.23 9.52
C GLU A 18 -16.06 -8.64 10.25
N ILE A 19 -14.91 -8.55 9.60
CA ILE A 19 -13.69 -8.00 10.20
C ILE A 19 -13.86 -6.51 10.47
N TYR A 20 -14.42 -5.73 9.54
CA TYR A 20 -14.75 -4.32 9.82
C TYR A 20 -15.75 -4.19 10.99
N GLY A 21 -16.69 -5.12 11.15
CA GLY A 21 -17.61 -5.14 12.28
C GLY A 21 -16.95 -5.44 13.63
N ARG A 22 -15.76 -6.06 13.63
CA ARG A 22 -14.99 -6.42 14.83
C ARG A 22 -13.93 -5.40 15.23
N LEU A 23 -13.63 -4.42 14.39
CA LEU A 23 -12.59 -3.44 14.69
C LEU A 23 -13.01 -2.58 15.90
N ASP A 24 -12.06 -2.42 16.82
CA ASP A 24 -12.18 -1.50 17.94
C ASP A 24 -11.87 -0.08 17.45
N TYR A 25 -12.90 0.61 16.99
CA TYR A 25 -12.75 1.95 16.41
C TYR A 25 -12.43 3.03 17.43
N GLU A 26 -12.79 2.82 18.69
CA GLU A 26 -12.42 3.71 19.79
C GLU A 26 -10.90 3.68 19.98
N ALA A 27 -10.32 2.47 20.07
CA ALA A 27 -8.87 2.28 20.14
C ALA A 27 -8.14 2.77 18.87
N LEU A 28 -8.78 2.69 17.70
CA LEU A 28 -8.21 3.19 16.43
C LEU A 28 -8.35 4.70 16.26
N GLY A 29 -9.21 5.39 17.03
CA GLY A 29 -9.46 6.81 16.89
C GLY A 29 -8.18 7.64 16.99
N PRO A 30 -7.47 7.58 18.14
CA PRO A 30 -6.22 8.33 18.35
C PRO A 30 -5.08 7.94 17.42
N VAL A 31 -5.15 6.75 16.79
CA VAL A 31 -4.15 6.29 15.83
C VAL A 31 -4.26 7.03 14.50
N TYR A 32 -5.47 7.41 14.09
CA TYR A 32 -5.73 7.98 12.77
C TYR A 32 -6.10 9.46 12.79
N CYS A 33 -6.55 9.96 13.94
CA CYS A 33 -6.99 11.32 14.10
C CYS A 33 -6.63 11.80 15.51
N TYR A 34 -5.91 12.92 15.62
CA TYR A 34 -5.51 13.50 16.89
C TYR A 34 -6.74 13.91 17.73
N GLU A 35 -7.78 14.44 17.07
CA GLU A 35 -9.05 14.83 17.68
C GLU A 35 -10.22 14.24 16.88
N GLY A 36 -11.32 13.85 17.55
CA GLY A 36 -12.55 13.44 16.85
C GLY A 36 -12.49 12.07 16.16
N GLY A 37 -11.72 11.12 16.70
CA GLY A 37 -11.57 9.77 16.13
C GLY A 37 -12.88 9.03 15.82
N ASP A 38 -13.92 9.24 16.62
CA ASP A 38 -15.26 8.68 16.37
C ASP A 38 -15.90 9.25 15.10
N GLU A 39 -15.83 10.56 14.91
CA GLU A 39 -16.35 11.22 13.71
C GLU A 39 -15.57 10.78 12.48
N PHE A 40 -14.24 10.75 12.59
CA PHE A 40 -13.36 10.22 11.56
C PHE A 40 -13.80 8.81 11.14
N TRP A 41 -13.96 7.89 12.09
CA TRP A 41 -14.34 6.52 11.74
C TRP A 41 -15.77 6.39 11.26
N ARG A 42 -16.73 7.17 11.78
CA ARG A 42 -18.10 7.24 11.21
C ARG A 42 -18.06 7.58 9.73
N ALA A 43 -17.22 8.53 9.33
CA ALA A 43 -17.08 8.95 7.93
C ALA A 43 -16.28 7.95 7.07
N LYS A 44 -15.25 7.29 7.64
CA LYS A 44 -14.27 6.50 6.86
C LYS A 44 -14.53 4.99 6.79
N ARG A 45 -15.32 4.41 7.70
CA ARG A 45 -15.66 2.96 7.67
C ARG A 45 -16.22 2.49 6.32
N GLY A 46 -17.29 3.14 5.85
CA GLY A 46 -17.94 2.81 4.57
C GLY A 46 -17.01 2.98 3.36
N PRO A 47 -16.28 4.10 3.23
CA PRO A 47 -15.23 4.26 2.22
C PRO A 47 -14.13 3.20 2.26
N CYS A 48 -13.65 2.79 3.44
CA CYS A 48 -12.63 1.75 3.60
C CYS A 48 -13.07 0.42 2.99
N ASP A 49 -14.26 -0.06 3.32
CA ASP A 49 -14.82 -1.25 2.66
C ASP A 49 -14.98 -1.04 1.15
N ARG A 50 -15.74 0.00 0.75
CA ARG A 50 -16.14 0.17 -0.66
C ARG A 50 -14.95 0.44 -1.59
N LEU A 51 -14.07 1.37 -1.23
CA LEU A 51 -12.92 1.76 -2.06
C LEU A 51 -11.81 0.71 -1.97
N GLY A 52 -11.53 0.18 -0.77
CA GLY A 52 -10.60 -0.93 -0.61
C GLY A 52 -11.03 -2.15 -1.42
N SER A 53 -12.31 -2.52 -1.41
CA SER A 53 -12.86 -3.61 -2.23
C SER A 53 -12.70 -3.35 -3.73
N ARG A 54 -12.84 -2.10 -4.20
CA ARG A 54 -12.58 -1.75 -5.61
C ARG A 54 -11.12 -1.94 -5.99
N VAL A 55 -10.20 -1.55 -5.11
CA VAL A 55 -8.75 -1.78 -5.30
C VAL A 55 -8.46 -3.28 -5.29
N ALA A 56 -9.04 -4.05 -4.37
CA ALA A 56 -8.88 -5.50 -4.30
C ALA A 56 -9.33 -6.19 -5.59
N VAL A 57 -10.46 -5.81 -6.18
CA VAL A 57 -10.90 -6.33 -7.48
C VAL A 57 -9.91 -5.99 -8.60
N ALA A 58 -9.34 -4.79 -8.60
CA ALA A 58 -8.36 -4.38 -9.60
C ALA A 58 -7.04 -5.15 -9.46
N LEU A 59 -6.58 -5.31 -8.22
CA LEU A 59 -5.35 -6.02 -7.87
C LEU A 59 -5.46 -7.53 -8.14
N LYS A 60 -6.61 -8.15 -7.83
CA LYS A 60 -6.91 -9.56 -8.10
C LYS A 60 -6.69 -9.96 -9.57
N LYS A 61 -6.90 -9.02 -10.50
CA LYS A 61 -6.69 -9.25 -11.95
C LYS A 61 -5.21 -9.28 -12.34
N LYS A 62 -4.33 -8.76 -11.48
CA LYS A 62 -2.90 -8.54 -11.74
C LYS A 62 -2.01 -9.54 -11.01
N LEU A 63 -2.49 -10.08 -9.90
CA LEU A 63 -1.75 -11.04 -9.09
C LEU A 63 -2.05 -12.48 -9.51
N GLU A 64 -1.04 -13.32 -9.34
CA GLU A 64 -1.14 -14.77 -9.47
C GLU A 64 -1.49 -15.40 -8.12
N ARG A 65 -2.08 -16.60 -8.16
CA ARG A 65 -2.35 -17.40 -6.95
C ARG A 65 -1.05 -17.91 -6.35
N GLY A 66 -1.00 -18.10 -5.04
CA GLY A 66 0.14 -18.74 -4.35
C GLY A 66 1.44 -17.92 -4.29
N GLY A 67 1.45 -16.68 -4.78
CA GLY A 67 2.61 -15.78 -4.68
C GLY A 67 2.77 -15.12 -3.31
N ARG A 68 3.76 -14.24 -3.20
CA ARG A 68 4.14 -13.54 -1.96
C ARG A 68 3.98 -12.03 -2.08
N SER A 69 3.35 -11.42 -1.08
CA SER A 69 3.13 -9.96 -1.02
C SER A 69 3.72 -9.36 0.23
N LEU A 70 4.49 -8.29 0.07
CA LEU A 70 4.96 -7.44 1.17
C LEU A 70 4.10 -6.18 1.21
N TYR A 71 3.44 -5.90 2.33
CA TYR A 71 2.73 -4.63 2.53
C TYR A 71 3.49 -3.77 3.53
N VAL A 72 3.91 -2.59 3.08
CA VAL A 72 4.59 -1.57 3.88
C VAL A 72 3.54 -0.60 4.43
N GLY A 73 3.47 -0.44 5.75
CA GLY A 73 2.55 0.50 6.40
C GLY A 73 1.08 0.08 6.29
N ALA A 74 0.80 -1.22 6.28
CA ALA A 74 -0.56 -1.73 6.10
C ALA A 74 -1.46 -1.38 7.29
N GLY A 75 -2.65 -0.83 7.02
CA GLY A 75 -3.61 -0.49 8.05
C GLY A 75 -5.02 -0.98 7.74
N VAL A 76 -6.00 -0.27 8.29
CA VAL A 76 -7.43 -0.58 8.18
C VAL A 76 -7.94 -0.48 6.73
N ALA A 77 -7.39 0.44 5.93
CA ALA A 77 -7.82 0.65 4.54
C ALA A 77 -7.40 -0.52 3.62
N GLU A 78 -6.35 -1.26 3.99
CA GLU A 78 -5.79 -2.36 3.21
C GLU A 78 -6.52 -3.69 3.43
N LEU A 79 -7.38 -3.80 4.44
CA LEU A 79 -8.07 -5.04 4.81
C LEU A 79 -8.73 -5.77 3.62
N PRO A 80 -9.51 -5.11 2.72
CA PRO A 80 -10.10 -5.81 1.59
C PRO A 80 -9.08 -6.44 0.64
N THR A 81 -7.93 -5.79 0.45
CA THR A 81 -6.85 -6.30 -0.41
C THR A 81 -6.12 -7.46 0.24
N LEU A 82 -5.79 -7.34 1.53
CA LEU A 82 -5.11 -8.38 2.31
C LEU A 82 -5.97 -9.65 2.41
N ILE A 83 -7.26 -9.50 2.73
CA ILE A 83 -8.21 -10.63 2.85
C ILE A 83 -8.40 -11.29 1.48
N MET A 84 -8.56 -10.51 0.40
CA MET A 84 -8.69 -11.06 -0.95
C MET A 84 -7.45 -11.87 -1.35
N GLU A 85 -6.24 -11.33 -1.14
CA GLU A 85 -5.01 -12.05 -1.49
C GLU A 85 -4.85 -13.34 -0.68
N THR A 86 -5.12 -13.28 0.61
CA THR A 86 -4.99 -14.41 1.53
C THR A 86 -6.01 -15.50 1.23
N VAL A 87 -7.30 -15.14 1.17
CA VAL A 87 -8.40 -16.10 1.11
C VAL A 87 -8.73 -16.52 -0.32
N GLU A 88 -8.75 -15.59 -1.28
CA GLU A 88 -9.11 -15.93 -2.66
C GLU A 88 -7.92 -16.43 -3.46
N LEU A 89 -6.77 -15.77 -3.34
CA LEU A 89 -5.58 -16.08 -4.13
C LEU A 89 -4.65 -17.05 -3.43
N SER A 90 -4.91 -17.40 -2.17
CA SER A 90 -4.06 -18.30 -1.38
C SER A 90 -2.60 -17.83 -1.35
N ARG A 91 -2.39 -16.51 -1.32
CA ARG A 91 -1.06 -15.89 -1.30
C ARG A 91 -0.54 -15.81 0.12
N THR A 92 0.78 -15.86 0.28
CA THR A 92 1.43 -15.52 1.54
C THR A 92 1.57 -14.01 1.60
N VAL A 93 0.85 -13.38 2.53
CA VAL A 93 0.82 -11.92 2.67
C VAL A 93 1.51 -11.53 3.97
N GLU A 94 2.44 -10.59 3.89
CA GLU A 94 3.20 -10.09 5.03
C GLU A 94 2.95 -8.59 5.21
N PRO A 95 1.90 -8.21 5.97
CA PRO A 95 1.64 -6.82 6.31
C PRO A 95 2.48 -6.36 7.50
N TYR A 96 3.20 -5.26 7.30
CA TYR A 96 4.03 -4.61 8.31
C TYR A 96 3.47 -3.23 8.65
N ASN A 97 3.46 -2.91 9.93
CA ASN A 97 3.08 -1.58 10.43
C ASN A 97 3.91 -1.26 11.69
N LEU A 98 4.27 0.00 11.87
CA LEU A 98 5.06 0.48 13.00
C LEU A 98 4.21 0.82 14.23
N ARG A 99 2.89 0.99 14.06
CA ARG A 99 1.97 1.45 15.12
C ARG A 99 1.46 0.25 15.93
N ARG A 100 2.00 0.04 17.14
CA ARG A 100 1.64 -1.08 18.04
C ARG A 100 0.13 -1.18 18.31
N ALA A 101 -0.49 -0.04 18.64
CA ALA A 101 -1.92 0.03 18.94
C ALA A 101 -2.76 -0.48 17.76
N GLU A 102 -2.44 -0.03 16.56
CA GLU A 102 -3.11 -0.45 15.34
C GLU A 102 -2.94 -1.94 15.05
N VAL A 103 -1.69 -2.43 15.09
CA VAL A 103 -1.38 -3.86 14.87
C VAL A 103 -2.15 -4.76 15.84
N THR A 104 -2.30 -4.31 17.09
CA THR A 104 -3.02 -5.06 18.12
C THR A 104 -4.50 -5.19 17.76
N VAL A 105 -5.16 -4.08 17.38
CA VAL A 105 -6.57 -4.08 16.97
C VAL A 105 -6.77 -4.91 15.71
N LEU A 106 -5.91 -4.75 14.69
CA LEU A 106 -6.00 -5.47 13.43
C LEU A 106 -5.82 -6.98 13.61
N ASN A 107 -4.83 -7.41 14.40
CA ASN A 107 -4.61 -8.83 14.69
C ASN A 107 -5.75 -9.43 15.51
N ARG A 108 -6.30 -8.69 16.47
CA ARG A 108 -7.49 -9.12 17.20
C ARG A 108 -8.68 -9.31 16.24
N ALA A 109 -8.95 -8.37 15.34
CA ALA A 109 -10.07 -8.48 14.41
C ALA A 109 -9.89 -9.60 13.36
N CYS A 110 -8.64 -9.84 12.92
CA CYS A 110 -8.31 -10.83 11.89
C CYS A 110 -8.06 -12.24 12.46
N HIS A 111 -8.26 -12.50 13.75
CA HIS A 111 -7.90 -13.77 14.40
C HIS A 111 -8.52 -15.03 13.76
N SER A 112 -9.62 -14.88 13.04
CA SER A 112 -10.36 -15.99 12.39
C SER A 112 -9.87 -16.31 10.98
N ILE A 113 -8.87 -15.61 10.46
CA ILE A 113 -8.29 -15.82 9.12
C ILE A 113 -6.76 -15.92 9.21
N PRO A 114 -6.09 -16.56 8.23
CA PRO A 114 -4.63 -16.70 8.23
C PRO A 114 -3.92 -15.41 7.78
N LEU A 115 -4.21 -14.31 8.47
CA LEU A 115 -3.63 -12.99 8.24
C LEU A 115 -3.09 -12.44 9.57
N THR A 116 -1.82 -12.05 9.59
CA THR A 116 -1.19 -11.50 10.79
C THR A 116 -0.34 -10.29 10.43
N PHE A 117 -0.66 -9.15 11.03
CA PHE A 117 0.10 -7.91 10.97
C PHE A 117 1.33 -8.01 11.87
N ARG A 118 2.47 -7.59 11.31
CA ARG A 118 3.78 -7.60 11.97
C ARG A 118 4.09 -6.19 12.47
N LEU A 119 4.34 -6.06 13.78
CA LEU A 119 4.84 -4.84 14.39
C LEU A 119 6.34 -4.70 14.15
N ALA A 120 6.72 -4.21 12.97
CA ALA A 120 8.12 -4.02 12.57
C ALA A 120 8.22 -3.13 11.34
N ASP A 121 9.44 -2.65 11.05
CA ASP A 121 9.75 -2.04 9.75
C ASP A 121 9.69 -3.12 8.66
N ALA A 122 8.92 -2.86 7.60
CA ALA A 122 8.80 -3.74 6.44
C ALA A 122 10.14 -4.00 5.74
N ALA A 123 11.13 -3.10 5.89
CA ALA A 123 12.47 -3.31 5.39
C ALA A 123 13.23 -4.46 6.07
N SER A 124 12.72 -4.97 7.19
CA SER A 124 13.24 -6.18 7.86
C SER A 124 12.71 -7.48 7.26
N ALA A 125 11.75 -7.41 6.33
CA ALA A 125 11.15 -8.58 5.70
C ALA A 125 12.19 -9.41 4.96
N LYS A 126 12.11 -10.74 5.10
CA LYS A 126 13.05 -11.69 4.51
C LYS A 126 12.46 -12.40 3.31
N GLY A 127 13.30 -12.59 2.30
CA GLY A 127 12.97 -13.35 1.09
C GLY A 127 12.60 -12.48 -0.11
N ARG A 128 11.92 -13.09 -1.08
CA ARG A 128 11.51 -12.46 -2.33
C ARG A 128 9.99 -12.37 -2.40
N PHE A 129 9.50 -11.23 -2.86
CA PHE A 129 8.07 -10.93 -3.01
C PHE A 129 7.76 -10.60 -4.46
N ASP A 130 6.74 -11.20 -5.06
CA ASP A 130 6.31 -10.86 -6.42
C ASP A 130 5.34 -9.66 -6.45
N HIS A 131 4.88 -9.22 -5.28
CA HIS A 131 4.09 -8.01 -5.08
C HIS A 131 4.60 -7.19 -3.89
N LEU A 132 4.77 -5.89 -4.10
CA LEU A 132 5.07 -4.91 -3.07
C LEU A 132 3.94 -3.86 -3.02
N TRP A 133 3.36 -3.68 -1.85
CA TRP A 133 2.41 -2.61 -1.57
C TRP A 133 3.07 -1.54 -0.72
N ILE A 134 3.08 -0.31 -1.21
CA ILE A 134 3.60 0.87 -0.51
C ILE A 134 2.73 2.06 -0.90
N VAL A 135 1.68 2.32 -0.12
CA VAL A 135 0.63 3.30 -0.43
C VAL A 135 0.56 4.30 0.72
N SER A 136 0.76 5.59 0.43
CA SER A 136 0.69 6.69 1.40
C SER A 136 1.68 6.54 2.57
N VAL A 137 2.85 5.96 2.31
CA VAL A 137 3.90 5.73 3.33
C VAL A 137 5.06 6.70 3.16
N LEU A 138 5.51 6.90 1.93
CA LEU A 138 6.71 7.68 1.62
C LEU A 138 6.45 9.18 1.67
N ASN A 139 5.19 9.58 1.68
CA ASN A 139 4.69 10.95 1.75
C ASN A 139 3.79 11.17 2.99
N ASP A 140 3.86 10.30 3.99
CA ASP A 140 3.16 10.48 5.28
C ASP A 140 3.59 11.84 5.90
N PRO A 141 2.67 12.81 6.05
CA PRO A 141 3.01 14.14 6.56
C PRO A 141 3.43 14.14 8.04
N GLU A 142 3.00 13.16 8.83
CA GLU A 142 3.44 13.05 10.23
C GLU A 142 4.90 12.62 10.31
N ARG A 143 5.31 11.74 9.40
CA ARG A 143 6.69 11.20 9.36
C ARG A 143 7.65 12.05 8.54
N PHE A 144 7.15 12.68 7.48
CA PHE A 144 7.94 13.40 6.49
C PHE A 144 7.34 14.80 6.21
N PRO A 145 7.27 15.69 7.22
CA PRO A 145 6.62 16.99 7.08
C PRO A 145 7.27 17.92 6.06
N HIS A 146 8.56 17.75 5.74
CA HIS A 146 9.25 18.59 4.75
C HIS A 146 9.18 18.03 3.33
N LEU A 147 9.07 16.71 3.17
CA LEU A 147 8.98 16.02 1.89
C LEU A 147 7.54 15.85 1.40
N SER A 148 6.59 15.62 2.31
CA SER A 148 5.19 15.40 1.98
C SER A 148 4.58 16.55 1.15
N PRO A 149 4.69 17.84 1.56
CA PRO A 149 4.13 18.95 0.78
C PRO A 149 4.65 19.02 -0.65
N LEU A 150 5.94 18.71 -0.88
CA LEU A 150 6.54 18.69 -2.21
C LEU A 150 5.97 17.57 -3.08
N SER A 151 5.69 16.41 -2.49
CA SER A 151 5.10 15.26 -3.19
C SER A 151 3.68 15.57 -3.71
N TYR A 152 2.97 16.47 -3.02
CA TYR A 152 1.65 16.97 -3.44
C TYR A 152 1.71 18.27 -4.28
N GLY A 153 2.90 18.77 -4.63
CA GLY A 153 3.06 20.03 -5.36
C GLY A 153 2.65 21.28 -4.56
N ARG A 154 2.65 21.19 -3.22
CA ARG A 154 2.25 22.26 -2.28
C ARG A 154 3.42 22.83 -1.47
N GLY A 155 4.66 22.42 -1.75
CA GLY A 155 5.83 22.91 -1.02
C GLY A 155 6.11 24.39 -1.32
N ASN A 156 6.28 25.19 -0.27
CA ASN A 156 6.73 26.57 -0.40
C ASN A 156 8.27 26.62 -0.36
N PRO A 157 8.95 27.05 -1.44
CA PRO A 157 10.40 27.09 -1.49
C PRO A 157 11.01 28.05 -0.46
N LEU A 158 10.27 29.06 0.00
CA LEU A 158 10.75 30.03 0.98
C LEU A 158 10.76 29.49 2.42
N THR A 159 9.94 28.48 2.73
CA THR A 159 9.86 27.87 4.07
C THR A 159 10.45 26.47 4.13
N LEU A 160 10.93 25.95 3.00
CA LEU A 160 11.57 24.64 2.93
C LEU A 160 12.93 24.68 3.64
N ASP A 161 13.08 23.88 4.69
CA ASP A 161 14.38 23.60 5.32
C ASP A 161 15.13 22.55 4.48
N PRO A 162 16.21 22.91 3.75
CA PRO A 162 16.89 21.99 2.84
C PRO A 162 17.61 20.85 3.56
N LEU A 163 18.04 21.07 4.80
CA LEU A 163 18.74 20.07 5.61
C LEU A 163 17.76 19.00 6.10
N LYS A 164 16.60 19.42 6.63
CA LYS A 164 15.55 18.49 7.07
C LYS A 164 14.96 17.73 5.90
N PHE A 165 14.65 18.41 4.80
CA PHE A 165 14.24 17.75 3.56
C PHE A 165 15.29 16.74 3.07
N GLY A 166 16.57 17.12 3.08
CA GLY A 166 17.66 16.24 2.70
C GLY A 166 17.79 14.99 3.58
N LYS A 167 17.45 15.09 4.87
CA LYS A 167 17.38 13.94 5.80
C LYS A 167 16.20 13.03 5.48
N GLU A 168 15.00 13.57 5.33
CA GLU A 168 13.79 12.81 4.98
C GLU A 168 13.95 12.08 3.64
N ARG A 169 14.45 12.77 2.62
CA ARG A 169 14.76 12.19 1.31
C ARG A 169 15.71 10.99 1.41
N ARG A 170 16.72 11.05 2.28
CA ARG A 170 17.65 9.92 2.49
C ARG A 170 16.94 8.74 3.14
N ILE A 171 16.06 8.98 4.11
CA ILE A 171 15.27 7.95 4.77
C ILE A 171 14.34 7.25 3.76
N VAL A 172 13.57 8.03 2.98
CA VAL A 172 12.66 7.52 1.95
C VAL A 172 13.42 6.71 0.91
N ARG A 173 14.54 7.22 0.37
CA ARG A 173 15.38 6.48 -0.58
C ARG A 173 15.88 5.16 0.00
N ALA A 174 16.31 5.15 1.26
CA ALA A 174 16.80 3.93 1.91
C ALA A 174 15.67 2.91 2.10
N LEU A 175 14.47 3.35 2.48
CA LEU A 175 13.29 2.49 2.60
C LEU A 175 12.92 1.88 1.26
N VAL A 176 12.80 2.69 0.22
CA VAL A 176 12.53 2.24 -1.16
C VAL A 176 13.59 1.25 -1.62
N ALA A 177 14.87 1.55 -1.40
CA ALA A 177 15.96 0.66 -1.78
C ALA A 177 15.86 -0.72 -1.13
N ARG A 178 15.52 -0.77 0.17
CA ARG A 178 15.34 -2.04 0.90
C ARG A 178 14.12 -2.81 0.42
N CYS A 179 12.95 -2.16 0.34
CA CYS A 179 11.72 -2.82 -0.10
C CYS A 179 11.81 -3.29 -1.56
N MET A 180 12.24 -2.43 -2.49
CA MET A 180 12.43 -2.79 -3.90
C MET A 180 13.54 -3.84 -4.09
N GLY A 181 14.54 -3.88 -3.20
CA GLY A 181 15.57 -4.92 -3.18
C GLY A 181 15.03 -6.32 -2.87
N THR A 182 13.86 -6.43 -2.26
CA THR A 182 13.16 -7.72 -2.02
C THR A 182 12.22 -8.12 -3.15
N LEU A 183 11.89 -7.21 -4.07
CA LEU A 183 10.93 -7.46 -5.14
C LEU A 183 11.53 -8.42 -6.20
N ALA A 184 10.86 -9.55 -6.42
CA ALA A 184 11.13 -10.45 -7.52
C ALA A 184 10.85 -9.79 -8.87
N ARG A 185 11.50 -10.27 -9.92
CA ARG A 185 11.33 -9.74 -11.28
C ARG A 185 10.96 -10.90 -12.22
N PRO A 186 9.85 -10.83 -12.95
CA PRO A 186 8.87 -9.73 -12.98
C PRO A 186 8.10 -9.61 -11.66
N GLY A 187 7.79 -8.37 -11.27
CA GLY A 187 7.06 -8.06 -10.03
C GLY A 187 6.05 -6.93 -10.22
N LEU A 188 5.16 -6.76 -9.22
CA LEU A 188 4.16 -5.70 -9.19
C LEU A 188 4.40 -4.79 -7.98
N VAL A 189 4.36 -3.48 -8.20
CA VAL A 189 4.30 -2.48 -7.11
C VAL A 189 2.92 -1.83 -7.13
N THR A 190 2.26 -1.75 -5.98
CA THR A 190 1.04 -0.96 -5.76
C THR A 190 1.40 0.25 -4.90
N THR A 191 1.13 1.46 -5.38
CA THR A 191 1.58 2.71 -4.73
C THR A 191 0.71 3.90 -5.11
N THR A 192 0.75 5.02 -4.37
CA THR A 192 0.04 6.24 -4.80
C THR A 192 0.79 7.00 -5.90
N THR A 193 0.11 7.90 -6.59
CA THR A 193 0.70 8.70 -7.67
C THR A 193 1.85 9.58 -7.19
N GLU A 194 1.75 10.08 -5.97
CA GLU A 194 2.73 10.93 -5.30
C GLU A 194 4.02 10.17 -5.02
N GLU A 195 3.94 8.84 -4.91
CA GLU A 195 5.05 7.97 -4.56
C GLU A 195 5.74 7.34 -5.79
N ILE A 196 5.14 7.44 -6.99
CA ILE A 196 5.66 6.85 -8.24
C ILE A 196 7.11 7.27 -8.50
N LEU A 197 7.45 8.54 -8.25
CA LEU A 197 8.77 9.09 -8.54
C LEU A 197 9.88 8.36 -7.77
N TRP A 198 9.60 7.88 -6.57
CA TRP A 198 10.57 7.11 -5.79
C TRP A 198 10.82 5.73 -6.41
N ILE A 199 9.76 5.07 -6.87
CA ILE A 199 9.87 3.77 -7.55
C ILE A 199 10.58 3.93 -8.89
N ALA A 200 10.23 4.96 -9.66
CA ALA A 200 10.87 5.31 -10.92
C ALA A 200 12.35 5.64 -10.75
N GLU A 201 12.71 6.47 -9.75
CA GLU A 201 14.09 6.79 -9.42
C GLU A 201 14.90 5.51 -9.16
N TRP A 202 14.38 4.61 -8.32
CA TRP A 202 15.05 3.35 -8.03
C TRP A 202 15.24 2.50 -9.29
N CYS A 203 14.22 2.40 -10.13
CA CYS A 203 14.28 1.65 -11.38
C CYS A 203 15.33 2.22 -12.34
N HIS A 204 15.39 3.55 -12.51
CA HIS A 204 16.39 4.21 -13.33
C HIS A 204 17.82 3.93 -12.83
N ARG A 205 18.06 4.07 -11.52
CA ARG A 205 19.38 3.81 -10.91
C ARG A 205 19.83 2.36 -11.12
N HIS A 206 18.92 1.40 -11.09
CA HIS A 206 19.21 -0.02 -11.22
C HIS A 206 19.01 -0.57 -12.65
N ARG A 207 18.73 0.30 -13.62
CA ARG A 207 18.46 -0.07 -15.03
C ARG A 207 17.36 -1.13 -15.17
N VAL A 208 16.32 -1.04 -14.35
CA VAL A 208 15.18 -1.96 -14.37
C VAL A 208 14.05 -1.35 -15.19
N PRO A 209 13.53 -2.05 -16.21
CA PRO A 209 12.36 -1.56 -16.94
C PRO A 209 11.13 -1.58 -16.04
N TYR A 210 10.31 -0.54 -16.14
CA TYR A 210 9.05 -0.46 -15.42
C TYR A 210 7.95 0.15 -16.28
N ARG A 211 6.70 -0.16 -15.93
CA ARG A 211 5.53 0.39 -16.61
C ARG A 211 4.45 0.76 -15.62
N VAL A 212 4.17 2.05 -15.51
CA VAL A 212 3.09 2.61 -14.70
C VAL A 212 1.75 2.37 -15.38
N GLY A 213 0.78 1.82 -14.64
CA GLY A 213 -0.58 1.65 -15.11
C GLY A 213 -1.31 2.98 -15.28
N LYS A 214 -2.16 3.09 -16.30
CA LYS A 214 -2.92 4.31 -16.62
C LYS A 214 -4.18 4.52 -15.78
N ARG A 215 -4.59 3.52 -15.00
CA ARG A 215 -5.82 3.55 -14.20
C ARG A 215 -5.48 3.74 -12.74
N ASN A 216 -6.25 4.59 -12.09
CA ASN A 216 -6.02 5.01 -10.72
C ASN A 216 -7.25 4.65 -9.88
N TYR A 217 -7.05 4.45 -8.58
CA TYR A 217 -8.09 4.08 -7.63
C TYR A 217 -7.90 4.90 -6.35
N PRO A 218 -8.92 5.60 -5.84
CA PRO A 218 -8.72 6.44 -4.65
C PRO A 218 -8.43 5.59 -3.42
N THR A 219 -7.51 6.04 -2.57
CA THR A 219 -7.38 5.55 -1.19
C THR A 219 -8.66 5.86 -0.41
N ALA A 220 -8.93 5.07 0.63
CA ALA A 220 -10.15 5.24 1.41
C ALA A 220 -10.10 6.40 2.40
N LEU A 221 -8.90 6.73 2.89
CA LEU A 221 -8.73 7.70 3.97
C LEU A 221 -8.66 9.13 3.42
N VAL A 222 -7.77 9.38 2.47
CA VAL A 222 -7.47 10.74 1.98
C VAL A 222 -7.83 10.95 0.51
N GLY A 223 -8.11 9.87 -0.24
CA GLY A 223 -8.53 9.95 -1.65
C GLY A 223 -7.38 9.92 -2.67
N ASP A 224 -6.13 9.82 -2.20
CA ASP A 224 -4.94 9.75 -3.05
C ASP A 224 -5.05 8.64 -4.11
N PRO A 225 -4.61 8.85 -5.35
CA PRO A 225 -4.77 7.88 -6.42
C PRO A 225 -3.74 6.73 -6.32
N ILE A 226 -4.19 5.53 -5.98
CA ILE A 226 -3.43 4.28 -6.10
C ILE A 226 -3.29 3.88 -7.56
N CYS A 227 -2.09 3.49 -7.96
CA CYS A 227 -1.76 2.91 -9.25
C CYS A 227 -0.97 1.60 -9.09
N PHE A 228 -0.75 0.92 -10.22
CA PHE A 228 0.00 -0.33 -10.29
C PHE A 228 1.16 -0.19 -11.26
N ILE A 229 2.37 -0.57 -10.84
CA ILE A 229 3.59 -0.49 -11.63
C ILE A 229 4.13 -1.90 -11.85
N HIS A 230 4.25 -2.31 -13.11
CA HIS A 230 4.95 -3.56 -13.43
C HIS A 230 6.46 -3.31 -13.46
N ILE A 231 7.23 -4.13 -12.75
CA ILE A 231 8.69 -4.05 -12.64
C ILE A 231 9.32 -5.26 -13.34
N GLY A 232 10.35 -5.03 -14.15
CA GLY A 232 11.10 -6.11 -14.81
C GLY A 232 10.38 -6.77 -15.99
N ARG A 233 9.20 -6.27 -16.40
CA ARG A 233 8.56 -6.70 -17.66
C ARG A 233 8.97 -5.77 -18.79
N VAL A 234 9.68 -6.32 -19.78
CA VAL A 234 9.87 -5.69 -21.09
C VAL A 234 8.66 -6.10 -21.95
N GLU A 235 7.94 -5.13 -22.52
CA GLU A 235 6.92 -5.47 -23.52
C GLU A 235 7.60 -6.16 -24.71
N LYS A 236 6.92 -7.16 -25.31
CA LYS A 236 7.40 -7.83 -26.54
C LYS A 236 7.59 -6.87 -27.73
N ASN A 237 7.18 -5.61 -27.61
CA ASN A 237 7.39 -4.57 -28.62
C ASN A 237 8.18 -3.40 -28.01
N GLY A 238 9.46 -3.29 -28.34
CA GLY A 238 10.42 -2.34 -27.77
C GLY A 238 10.10 -0.87 -27.99
N ARG A 239 9.21 -0.29 -27.17
CA ARG A 239 9.09 1.16 -27.01
C ARG A 239 9.17 1.53 -25.54
N VAL A 240 10.40 1.81 -25.09
CA VAL A 240 10.65 2.52 -23.83
C VAL A 240 10.13 3.94 -24.01
N LYS A 241 8.93 4.24 -23.51
CA LYS A 241 8.54 5.64 -23.29
C LYS A 241 9.31 6.16 -22.08
N ARG A 242 10.40 6.88 -22.35
CA ARG A 242 10.99 7.79 -21.36
C ARG A 242 9.93 8.83 -21.01
N LEU A 243 9.61 8.96 -19.73
CA LEU A 243 8.92 10.15 -19.23
C LEU A 243 9.85 11.34 -19.52
N LYS A 244 9.34 12.34 -20.23
CA LYS A 244 9.98 13.66 -20.34
C LYS A 244 9.75 14.41 -19.04
#